data_AF-A0A814G9R2-F1
#
_entry.id   AF-A0A814G9R2-F1
#
_cell.length_a   1.000
_cell.length_b   1.000
_cell.length_c   1.000
_cell.angle_alpha   90.00
_cell.angle_beta   90.00
_cell.angle_gamma   90.00
#
_symmetry.space_group_name_H-M   'P 1'
#
loop_
_entity.id
_entity.type
_entity.pdbx_description
1 polymer ?
#
loop_
_entity_poly.entity_id
_entity_poly.type
_entity_poly.pdbx_seq_one_letter_code
_entity_poly.pdbx_strand_id
1 'polypeptide(L)'
;MVCDNCKKKVGTVATQETWKSGSRNTVESGGRKLNENKLLSGKSTRYSPYTTKFSKCKVCKGTIHQPGSSYCQEHFFVTLSFCFAVNKQTRSHRTMSAVIRGLLSLASLTTAHRCSSYAYFSASAPYCSAKTSDEVAKAQTAKPTEDTIFGKIARKEIPVDLLHEDDQCVAFHDISKQAPTHFLVIPKEPIPQLSACKPSHEKLLGHLMIVATQVAKKQGLADDGYRLVINNGRNACQSVYHLHIHVLGGRQLEWPPD
;
A
#
# COMPACT_ATOMS: atom_id res chain seq x y z
N MET A 1 15.18 -52.73 -16.76
CA MET A 1 15.57 -52.11 -18.04
C MET A 1 14.74 -50.85 -18.25
N VAL A 2 15.36 -49.72 -18.60
CA VAL A 2 14.68 -48.42 -18.73
C VAL A 2 13.91 -48.37 -20.06
N CYS A 3 12.65 -47.93 -20.03
CA CYS A 3 11.78 -47.88 -21.20
C CYS A 3 12.33 -46.94 -22.30
N ASP A 4 12.04 -47.17 -23.58
CA ASP A 4 12.63 -46.35 -24.65
C ASP A 4 12.17 -44.88 -24.62
N ASN A 5 10.95 -44.63 -24.14
CA ASN A 5 10.48 -43.28 -23.85
C ASN A 5 11.24 -42.62 -22.68
N CYS A 6 11.68 -43.43 -21.72
CA CYS A 6 12.43 -43.01 -20.56
C CYS A 6 13.88 -42.70 -20.97
N LYS A 7 14.52 -43.54 -21.79
CA LYS A 7 15.86 -43.31 -22.39
C LYS A 7 15.90 -42.02 -23.20
N LYS A 8 14.88 -41.73 -24.02
CA LYS A 8 14.76 -40.45 -24.76
C LYS A 8 14.72 -39.23 -23.83
N LYS A 9 14.02 -39.34 -22.69
CA LYS A 9 13.99 -38.25 -21.70
C LYS A 9 15.33 -38.07 -20.99
N VAL A 10 16.05 -39.14 -20.66
CA VAL A 10 17.39 -39.02 -20.04
C VAL A 10 18.40 -38.41 -21.02
N GLY A 11 18.33 -38.73 -22.32
CA GLY A 11 19.18 -38.10 -23.34
C GLY A 11 18.92 -36.60 -23.56
N THR A 12 17.71 -36.13 -23.24
CA THR A 12 17.36 -34.69 -23.31
C THR A 12 17.83 -33.93 -22.06
N VAL A 13 18.01 -34.64 -20.95
CA VAL A 13 18.63 -34.16 -19.72
C VAL A 13 20.12 -34.58 -19.71
N ALA A 14 20.80 -34.40 -20.83
CA ALA A 14 22.25 -34.41 -20.84
C ALA A 14 22.72 -33.08 -20.25
N THR A 15 23.47 -33.15 -19.15
CA THR A 15 24.32 -32.05 -18.67
C THR A 15 25.00 -31.41 -19.88
N GLN A 16 24.84 -30.09 -20.05
CA GLN A 16 25.51 -29.39 -21.13
C GLN A 16 27.02 -29.62 -21.01
N GLU A 17 27.59 -30.50 -21.82
CA GLU A 17 29.04 -30.62 -21.93
C GLU A 17 29.56 -29.34 -22.56
N THR A 18 30.04 -28.43 -21.71
CA THR A 18 30.61 -27.12 -22.06
C THR A 18 31.75 -27.24 -23.08
N TRP A 19 32.37 -28.41 -23.22
CA TRP A 19 33.49 -28.65 -24.13
C TRP A 19 33.10 -29.03 -25.57
N LYS A 20 31.84 -29.42 -25.83
CA LYS A 20 31.39 -29.82 -27.18
C LYS A 20 30.77 -28.70 -28.01
N SER A 21 30.56 -27.50 -27.44
CA SER A 21 30.01 -26.38 -28.20
C SER A 21 31.06 -25.77 -29.14
N GLY A 22 30.93 -26.05 -30.44
CA GLY A 22 31.77 -25.44 -31.50
C GLY A 22 32.75 -26.39 -32.20
N SER A 23 32.75 -27.69 -31.90
CA SER A 23 33.56 -28.65 -32.67
C SER A 23 32.95 -28.88 -34.06
N ARG A 24 33.79 -28.98 -35.09
CA ARG A 24 33.36 -29.12 -36.50
C ARG A 24 32.73 -30.49 -36.83
N ASN A 25 32.75 -31.45 -35.90
CA ASN A 25 32.42 -32.86 -36.17
C ASN A 25 31.28 -33.39 -35.28
N THR A 26 30.16 -32.68 -35.20
CA THR A 26 28.91 -33.22 -34.61
C THR A 26 27.85 -33.40 -35.69
N VAL A 27 27.40 -34.64 -35.90
CA VAL A 27 26.39 -35.04 -36.89
C VAL A 27 24.94 -34.70 -36.51
N GLU A 28 24.71 -34.12 -35.33
CA GLU A 28 23.37 -33.68 -34.89
C GLU A 28 23.34 -32.15 -34.75
N SER A 29 22.59 -31.50 -35.65
CA SER A 29 22.35 -30.06 -35.60
C SER A 29 21.12 -29.77 -34.72
N GLY A 30 21.34 -29.27 -33.50
CA GLY A 30 20.20 -28.95 -32.62
C GLY A 30 20.50 -28.43 -31.21
N GLY A 31 21.75 -28.41 -30.76
CA GLY A 31 22.10 -27.87 -29.44
C GLY A 31 21.93 -26.34 -29.35
N ARG A 32 21.46 -25.84 -28.20
CA ARG A 32 21.53 -24.39 -27.89
C ARG A 32 23.00 -23.97 -27.87
N LYS A 33 23.37 -22.97 -28.68
CA LYS A 33 24.73 -22.40 -28.62
C LYS A 33 24.90 -21.65 -27.30
N LEU A 34 26.06 -21.81 -26.66
CA LEU A 34 26.43 -21.02 -25.49
C LEU A 34 26.35 -19.53 -25.86
N ASN A 35 25.76 -18.70 -25.01
CA ASN A 35 25.55 -17.25 -25.21
C ASN A 35 24.59 -16.86 -26.34
N GLU A 36 23.85 -17.79 -26.97
CA GLU A 36 22.77 -17.43 -27.89
C GLU A 36 21.46 -17.19 -27.12
N ASN A 37 21.01 -15.93 -27.09
CA ASN A 37 19.75 -15.58 -26.45
C ASN A 37 18.57 -15.97 -27.37
N LYS A 38 18.11 -17.23 -27.25
CA LYS A 38 17.04 -17.81 -28.10
C LYS A 38 15.75 -16.99 -28.09
N LEU A 39 15.48 -16.22 -27.04
CA LEU A 39 14.35 -15.29 -26.94
C LEU A 39 14.38 -14.22 -28.04
N LEU A 40 15.56 -13.81 -28.52
CA LEU A 40 15.74 -12.77 -29.54
C LEU A 40 15.88 -13.34 -30.97
N SER A 41 16.13 -14.65 -31.10
CA SER A 41 16.32 -15.31 -32.40
C SER A 41 15.02 -15.62 -33.15
N GLY A 42 13.87 -15.61 -32.45
CA GLY A 42 12.57 -15.93 -33.03
C GLY A 42 12.07 -14.81 -33.96
N LYS A 43 11.61 -15.18 -35.16
CA LYS A 43 10.98 -14.22 -36.09
C LYS A 43 9.74 -13.55 -35.48
N SER A 44 9.04 -14.23 -34.57
CA SER A 44 7.88 -13.72 -33.83
C SER A 44 8.23 -12.82 -32.63
N THR A 45 9.47 -12.86 -32.14
CA THR A 45 9.93 -12.08 -30.98
C THR A 45 10.79 -10.87 -31.38
N ARG A 46 11.12 -10.72 -32.66
CA ARG A 46 11.83 -9.55 -33.20
C ARG A 46 10.88 -8.35 -33.31
N TYR A 47 11.11 -7.32 -32.49
CA TYR A 47 10.37 -6.05 -32.59
C TYR A 47 10.64 -5.39 -33.94
N SER A 48 9.58 -5.11 -34.70
CA SER A 48 9.63 -4.39 -35.97
C SER A 48 8.90 -3.05 -35.81
N PRO A 49 9.58 -1.90 -36.00
CA PRO A 49 8.97 -0.59 -35.79
C PRO A 49 7.94 -0.21 -36.87
N TYR A 50 7.83 -0.98 -37.96
CA TYR A 50 6.88 -0.76 -39.06
C TYR A 50 5.78 -1.81 -39.12
N THR A 51 5.50 -2.51 -38.02
CA THR A 51 4.42 -3.51 -37.99
C THR A 51 3.05 -2.84 -38.10
N THR A 52 2.24 -3.28 -39.06
CA THR A 52 0.83 -2.88 -39.20
C THR A 52 -0.12 -3.71 -38.32
N LYS A 53 0.42 -4.73 -37.64
CA LYS A 53 -0.34 -5.65 -36.80
C LYS A 53 -0.28 -5.22 -35.34
N PHE A 54 -1.16 -4.31 -34.96
CA PHE A 54 -1.39 -3.90 -33.58
C PHE A 54 -2.41 -4.82 -32.90
N SER A 55 -2.13 -5.24 -31.67
CA SER A 55 -3.09 -5.99 -30.87
C SER A 55 -4.28 -5.09 -30.49
N LYS A 56 -5.47 -5.69 -30.31
CA LYS A 56 -6.63 -4.95 -29.79
C LYS A 56 -6.72 -5.09 -28.28
N CYS A 57 -7.12 -4.01 -27.60
CA CYS A 57 -7.40 -4.01 -26.17
C CYS A 57 -8.48 -5.04 -25.84
N LYS A 58 -8.25 -5.88 -24.83
CA LYS A 58 -9.26 -6.86 -24.40
C LYS A 58 -10.55 -6.21 -23.89
N VAL A 59 -10.46 -4.99 -23.35
CA VAL A 59 -11.57 -4.21 -22.77
C VAL A 59 -12.28 -3.37 -23.84
N CYS A 60 -11.66 -2.29 -24.32
CA CYS A 60 -12.33 -1.37 -25.27
C CYS A 60 -12.23 -1.77 -26.75
N LYS A 61 -11.53 -2.86 -27.09
CA LYS A 61 -11.25 -3.29 -28.47
C LYS A 61 -10.50 -2.27 -29.35
N GLY A 62 -10.04 -1.16 -28.77
CA GLY A 62 -9.19 -0.17 -29.44
C GLY A 62 -7.81 -0.72 -29.79
N THR A 63 -7.16 -0.11 -30.78
CA THR A 63 -5.83 -0.49 -31.28
C THR A 63 -4.74 -0.15 -30.25
N ILE A 64 -3.89 -1.11 -29.91
CA ILE A 64 -2.78 -0.93 -28.97
C ILE A 64 -1.50 -0.67 -29.75
N HIS A 65 -0.93 0.52 -29.58
CA HIS A 65 0.35 0.87 -30.22
C HIS A 65 1.58 0.31 -29.50
N GLN A 66 1.41 -0.18 -28.27
CA GLN A 66 2.48 -0.80 -27.48
C GLN A 66 2.61 -2.30 -27.83
N PRO A 67 3.75 -2.74 -28.39
CA PRO A 67 3.99 -4.13 -28.78
C PRO A 67 3.92 -5.07 -27.56
N GLY A 68 3.23 -6.20 -27.70
CA GLY A 68 3.14 -7.22 -26.64
C GLY A 68 2.18 -6.90 -25.49
N SER A 69 1.58 -5.70 -25.45
CA SER A 69 0.55 -5.38 -24.46
C SER A 69 -0.82 -5.95 -24.86
N SER A 70 -1.57 -6.42 -23.85
CA SER A 70 -2.96 -6.88 -23.97
C SER A 70 -3.99 -5.78 -23.69
N TYR A 71 -3.56 -4.64 -23.16
CA TYR A 71 -4.41 -3.53 -22.73
C TYR A 71 -3.89 -2.20 -23.28
N CYS A 72 -4.78 -1.25 -23.59
CA CYS A 72 -4.34 0.13 -23.88
C CYS A 72 -3.88 0.81 -22.58
N GLN A 73 -3.19 1.95 -22.68
CA GLN A 73 -2.63 2.63 -21.50
C GLN A 73 -3.70 2.92 -20.44
N GLU A 74 -4.86 3.43 -20.82
CA GLU A 74 -5.96 3.70 -19.89
C GLU A 74 -6.42 2.44 -19.14
N HIS A 75 -6.70 1.35 -19.87
CA HIS A 75 -7.17 0.10 -19.26
C HIS A 75 -6.08 -0.69 -18.53
N PHE A 76 -4.80 -0.48 -18.87
CA PHE A 76 -3.67 -1.11 -18.17
C PHE A 76 -3.63 -0.67 -16.70
N PHE A 77 -3.75 0.63 -16.44
CA PHE A 77 -3.80 1.16 -15.08
C PHE A 77 -5.02 0.66 -14.30
N VAL A 78 -6.18 0.58 -14.95
CA VAL A 78 -7.40 0.04 -14.33
C VAL A 78 -7.25 -1.44 -13.95
N THR A 79 -6.64 -2.26 -14.80
CA THR A 79 -6.38 -3.68 -14.48
C THR A 79 -5.34 -3.87 -13.38
N LEU A 80 -4.32 -3.01 -13.31
CA LEU A 80 -3.35 -3.00 -12.21
C LEU A 80 -3.99 -2.61 -10.87
N SER A 81 -4.89 -1.61 -10.88
CA SER A 81 -5.66 -1.23 -9.70
C SER A 81 -6.58 -2.36 -9.22
N PHE A 82 -7.20 -3.12 -10.13
CA PHE A 82 -7.96 -4.32 -9.78
C PHE A 82 -7.09 -5.44 -9.21
N CYS A 83 -5.90 -5.67 -9.77
CA CYS A 83 -4.97 -6.68 -9.25
C CYS A 83 -4.46 -6.31 -7.84
N PHE A 84 -4.27 -5.02 -7.55
CA PHE A 84 -3.93 -4.54 -6.21
C PHE A 84 -5.10 -4.72 -5.22
N ALA A 85 -6.34 -4.50 -5.66
CA ALA A 85 -7.54 -4.71 -4.84
C ALA A 85 -7.78 -6.19 -4.51
N VAL A 86 -7.61 -7.09 -5.49
CA VAL A 86 -7.80 -8.53 -5.28
C VAL A 86 -6.70 -9.14 -4.40
N ASN A 87 -5.46 -8.63 -4.47
CA ASN A 87 -4.37 -9.11 -3.62
C ASN A 87 -4.51 -8.67 -2.14
N LYS A 88 -5.29 -7.62 -1.86
CA LYS A 88 -5.67 -7.23 -0.48
C LYS A 88 -6.78 -8.10 0.12
N GLN A 89 -7.59 -8.77 -0.68
CA GLN A 89 -8.74 -9.55 -0.21
C GLN A 89 -8.49 -11.06 -0.12
N THR A 90 -7.36 -11.59 -0.61
CA THR A 90 -7.08 -13.04 -0.67
C THR A 90 -6.11 -13.57 0.37
N ARG A 91 -5.80 -12.81 1.44
CA ARG A 91 -4.97 -13.32 2.56
C ARG A 91 -5.77 -13.91 3.72
N SER A 92 -7.10 -14.02 3.58
CA SER A 92 -7.95 -14.69 4.55
C SER A 92 -8.81 -15.74 3.85
N HIS A 93 -8.74 -16.96 4.37
CA HIS A 93 -9.48 -18.17 4.00
C HIS A 93 -9.02 -18.97 2.76
N ARG A 94 -8.39 -20.11 3.10
CA ARG A 94 -8.51 -21.37 2.36
C ARG A 94 -9.99 -21.65 2.05
N THR A 95 -10.19 -22.29 0.90
CA THR A 95 -11.44 -22.83 0.33
C THR A 95 -12.50 -21.82 -0.10
N MET A 96 -12.71 -21.64 -1.41
CA MET A 96 -14.03 -21.60 -2.06
C MET A 96 -13.87 -21.62 -3.59
N SER A 97 -13.82 -22.84 -4.14
CA SER A 97 -14.16 -23.10 -5.54
C SER A 97 -15.69 -23.12 -5.63
N ALA A 98 -16.35 -21.99 -5.93
CA ALA A 98 -17.80 -21.96 -6.26
C ALA A 98 -18.40 -20.63 -6.76
N VAL A 99 -17.69 -19.48 -6.76
CA VAL A 99 -18.36 -18.18 -7.04
C VAL A 99 -18.29 -17.74 -8.51
N ILE A 100 -17.51 -18.41 -9.36
CA ILE A 100 -17.42 -18.12 -10.80
C ILE A 100 -18.48 -18.94 -11.56
N ARG A 101 -19.77 -18.66 -11.35
CA ARG A 101 -20.87 -19.18 -12.20
C ARG A 101 -22.22 -18.44 -12.08
N GLY A 102 -22.29 -17.28 -11.42
CA GLY A 102 -23.56 -16.63 -11.09
C GLY A 102 -23.92 -15.30 -11.79
N LEU A 103 -23.07 -14.74 -12.65
CA LEU A 103 -23.27 -13.37 -13.18
C LEU A 103 -23.14 -13.28 -14.71
N LEU A 104 -23.71 -14.28 -15.41
CA LEU A 104 -23.89 -14.27 -16.87
C LEU A 104 -25.36 -14.58 -17.18
N SER A 105 -26.23 -13.63 -16.85
CA SER A 105 -27.56 -13.52 -17.46
C SER A 105 -27.97 -12.06 -17.38
N LEU A 106 -28.55 -11.53 -18.45
CA LEU A 106 -28.94 -10.13 -18.67
C LEU A 106 -27.86 -9.22 -19.29
N ALA A 107 -27.47 -9.54 -20.52
CA ALA A 107 -27.15 -8.51 -21.50
C ALA A 107 -27.48 -9.03 -22.91
N SER A 108 -28.78 -9.08 -23.21
CA SER A 108 -29.26 -9.04 -24.59
C SER A 108 -30.10 -7.81 -24.72
N LEU A 109 -29.62 -6.83 -25.49
CA LEU A 109 -30.36 -6.14 -26.54
C LEU A 109 -29.45 -5.07 -27.17
N THR A 110 -29.38 -5.17 -28.49
CA THR A 110 -28.96 -4.22 -29.54
C THR A 110 -29.24 -2.75 -29.17
N THR A 111 -28.52 -1.72 -29.65
CA THR A 111 -28.28 -1.36 -31.06
C THR A 111 -27.22 -0.26 -31.15
N ALA A 112 -26.49 -0.21 -32.27
CA ALA A 112 -25.54 0.84 -32.60
C ALA A 112 -26.21 2.21 -32.83
N HIS A 113 -25.63 3.29 -32.30
CA HIS A 113 -25.73 4.62 -32.89
C HIS A 113 -24.45 5.43 -32.73
N ARG A 114 -24.17 6.18 -33.81
CA ARG A 114 -23.02 7.02 -34.11
C ARG A 114 -22.76 8.09 -33.04
N CYS A 115 -21.47 8.30 -32.80
CA CYS A 115 -20.88 9.49 -32.20
C CYS A 115 -21.17 10.72 -33.07
N SER A 116 -21.73 11.77 -32.49
CA SER A 116 -21.57 13.15 -32.97
C SER A 116 -21.81 14.17 -31.86
N SER A 117 -20.95 15.18 -31.88
CA SER A 117 -21.05 16.51 -31.26
C SER A 117 -20.97 16.62 -29.73
N TYR A 118 -19.78 17.04 -29.28
CA TYR A 118 -19.54 18.16 -28.36
C TYR A 118 -20.62 18.42 -27.30
N ALA A 119 -20.36 17.93 -26.09
CA ALA A 119 -20.71 18.63 -24.87
C ALA A 119 -19.57 18.42 -23.87
N TYR A 120 -18.87 19.51 -23.56
CA TYR A 120 -18.03 19.60 -22.38
C TYR A 120 -18.92 19.37 -21.16
N PHE A 121 -19.05 18.12 -20.72
CA PHE A 121 -19.54 17.81 -19.39
C PHE A 121 -18.31 17.47 -18.56
N SER A 122 -17.96 18.37 -17.65
CA SER A 122 -17.01 18.14 -16.58
C SER A 122 -17.56 17.03 -15.67
N ALA A 123 -17.39 15.78 -16.09
CA ALA A 123 -17.57 14.64 -15.21
C ALA A 123 -16.36 14.62 -14.28
N SER A 124 -16.50 15.29 -13.15
CA SER A 124 -15.80 14.93 -11.93
C SER A 124 -15.82 13.41 -11.83
N ALA A 125 -14.66 12.80 -12.05
CA ALA A 125 -14.47 11.38 -11.79
C ALA A 125 -15.04 11.10 -10.40
N PRO A 126 -15.80 10.00 -10.19
CA PRO A 126 -16.12 9.56 -8.86
C PRO A 126 -14.78 9.12 -8.23
N TYR A 127 -14.10 10.09 -7.63
CA TYR A 127 -13.08 9.82 -6.64
C TYR A 127 -13.77 8.93 -5.63
N CYS A 128 -13.37 7.66 -5.61
CA CYS A 128 -13.81 6.69 -4.63
C CYS A 128 -13.68 7.39 -3.27
N SER A 129 -14.82 7.73 -2.65
CA SER A 129 -14.85 8.39 -1.35
C SER A 129 -14.34 7.37 -0.34
N ALA A 130 -13.02 7.31 -0.21
CA ALA A 130 -12.39 6.84 0.99
C ALA A 130 -13.04 7.67 2.10
N LYS A 131 -13.71 7.00 3.03
CA LYS A 131 -14.19 7.63 4.25
C LYS A 131 -12.98 8.36 4.83
N THR A 132 -12.99 9.70 4.79
CA THR A 132 -11.95 10.48 5.45
C THR A 132 -11.96 10.05 6.90
N SER A 133 -10.81 9.63 7.43
CA SER A 133 -10.73 9.23 8.84
C SER A 133 -11.25 10.37 9.72
N ASP A 134 -11.86 10.04 10.86
CA ASP A 134 -12.43 11.04 11.77
C ASP A 134 -11.38 12.10 12.16
N GLU A 135 -10.11 11.70 12.27
CA GLU A 135 -8.98 12.59 12.55
C GLU A 135 -8.69 13.57 11.41
N VAL A 136 -8.75 13.14 10.15
CA VAL A 136 -8.60 14.04 9.00
C VAL A 136 -9.68 15.12 9.03
N ALA A 137 -10.94 14.72 9.27
CA ALA A 137 -12.06 15.64 9.34
C ALA A 137 -11.91 16.64 10.50
N LYS A 138 -11.55 16.16 11.70
CA LYS A 138 -11.27 16.99 12.88
C LYS A 138 -10.17 18.02 12.57
N ALA A 139 -9.06 17.58 11.98
CA ALA A 139 -7.92 18.43 11.65
C ALA A 139 -8.25 19.54 10.65
N GLN A 140 -9.22 19.35 9.74
CA GLN A 140 -9.65 20.42 8.82
C GLN A 140 -10.32 21.59 9.55
N THR A 141 -10.95 21.31 10.70
CA THR A 141 -11.74 22.30 11.47
C THR A 141 -11.01 22.81 12.71
N ALA A 142 -9.93 22.13 13.12
CA ALA A 142 -9.18 22.44 14.32
C ALA A 142 -8.51 23.83 14.23
N LYS A 143 -8.52 24.55 15.35
CA LYS A 143 -7.88 25.87 15.49
C LYS A 143 -7.05 25.93 16.77
N PRO A 144 -5.93 26.68 16.78
CA PRO A 144 -5.20 26.98 18.00
C PRO A 144 -6.08 27.82 18.92
N THR A 145 -6.38 27.29 20.10
CA THR A 145 -7.17 27.93 21.17
C THR A 145 -6.46 27.71 22.49
N GLU A 146 -6.57 28.66 23.41
CA GLU A 146 -5.91 28.61 24.73
C GLU A 146 -6.46 27.48 25.61
N ASP A 147 -7.76 27.19 25.51
CA ASP A 147 -8.43 26.16 26.31
C ASP A 147 -8.84 24.95 25.46
N THR A 148 -7.96 23.95 25.41
CA THR A 148 -8.21 22.70 24.69
C THR A 148 -8.79 21.62 25.60
N ILE A 149 -9.39 20.60 25.00
CA ILE A 149 -9.84 19.40 25.73
C ILE A 149 -8.69 18.74 26.52
N PHE A 150 -7.45 18.79 25.99
CA PHE A 150 -6.27 18.26 26.67
C PHE A 150 -5.83 19.15 27.83
N GLY A 151 -6.00 20.47 27.74
CA GLY A 151 -5.84 21.37 28.87
C GLY A 151 -6.79 21.05 30.03
N LYS A 152 -8.07 20.76 29.72
CA LYS A 152 -9.06 20.33 30.73
C LYS A 152 -8.70 19.01 31.38
N ILE A 153 -8.17 18.06 30.60
CA ILE A 153 -7.68 16.77 31.11
C ILE A 153 -6.46 16.99 32.02
N ALA A 154 -5.50 17.82 31.61
CA ALA A 154 -4.32 18.15 32.43
C ALA A 154 -4.69 18.81 33.77
N ARG A 155 -5.79 19.59 33.81
CA ARG A 155 -6.36 20.19 35.02
C ARG A 155 -7.32 19.28 35.80
N LYS A 156 -7.52 18.02 35.35
CA LYS A 156 -8.42 17.03 35.96
C LYS A 156 -9.91 17.44 35.98
N GLU A 157 -10.33 18.31 35.08
CA GLU A 157 -11.74 18.70 34.94
C GLU A 157 -12.57 17.59 34.26
N ILE A 158 -11.93 16.79 33.41
CA ILE A 158 -12.54 15.69 32.66
C ILE A 158 -11.88 14.37 33.10
N PRO A 159 -12.66 13.35 33.50
CA PRO A 159 -12.10 12.06 33.87
C PRO A 159 -11.57 11.33 32.63
N VAL A 160 -10.39 10.74 32.77
CA VAL A 160 -9.74 9.91 31.74
C VAL A 160 -9.12 8.67 32.37
N ASP A 161 -8.93 7.64 31.56
CA ASP A 161 -8.20 6.43 31.98
C ASP A 161 -6.70 6.72 32.00
N LEU A 162 -6.20 7.03 33.20
CA LEU A 162 -4.86 7.56 33.44
C LEU A 162 -3.83 6.43 33.53
N LEU A 163 -2.78 6.52 32.72
CA LEU A 163 -1.66 5.58 32.69
C LEU A 163 -0.44 6.07 33.46
N HIS A 164 -0.21 7.38 33.43
CA HIS A 164 0.90 8.03 34.10
C HIS A 164 0.58 9.50 34.33
N GLU A 165 1.01 10.04 35.47
CA GLU A 165 0.98 11.47 35.76
C GLU A 165 2.20 11.83 36.59
N ASP A 166 2.85 12.92 36.21
CA ASP A 166 3.90 13.56 37.00
C ASP A 166 3.72 15.09 37.00
N ASP A 167 4.73 15.82 37.44
CA ASP A 167 4.74 17.28 37.50
C ASP A 167 4.74 17.95 36.11
N GLN A 168 5.22 17.27 35.08
CA GLN A 168 5.43 17.85 33.74
C GLN A 168 4.42 17.36 32.68
N CYS A 169 3.89 16.15 32.83
CA CYS A 169 3.09 15.49 31.80
C CYS A 169 2.01 14.55 32.35
N VAL A 170 1.12 14.17 31.45
CA VAL A 170 0.02 13.23 31.69
C VAL A 170 -0.04 12.24 30.52
N ALA A 171 -0.23 10.97 30.81
CA ALA A 171 -0.48 9.93 29.80
C ALA A 171 -1.80 9.21 30.07
N PHE A 172 -2.62 9.05 29.02
CA PHE A 172 -3.95 8.45 29.13
C PHE A 172 -4.34 7.77 27.80
N HIS A 173 -5.29 6.84 27.86
CA HIS A 173 -5.75 6.15 26.65
C HIS A 173 -6.50 7.08 25.69
N ASP A 174 -6.24 6.91 24.39
CA ASP A 174 -7.00 7.61 23.36
C ASP A 174 -8.42 7.04 23.27
N ILE A 175 -9.41 7.91 23.11
CA ILE A 175 -10.82 7.54 22.95
C ILE A 175 -11.08 6.87 21.59
N SER A 176 -10.36 7.29 20.54
CA SER A 176 -10.45 6.79 19.18
C SER A 176 -9.20 5.96 18.84
N LYS A 177 -9.06 4.80 19.51
CA LYS A 177 -7.92 3.88 19.35
C LYS A 177 -7.71 3.42 17.90
N GLN A 178 -6.51 3.65 17.35
CA GLN A 178 -6.10 3.18 16.00
C GLN A 178 -5.29 1.87 16.02
N ALA A 179 -4.97 1.39 17.24
CA ALA A 179 -4.27 0.14 17.50
C ALA A 179 -4.77 -0.43 18.85
N PRO A 180 -4.57 -1.75 19.12
CA PRO A 180 -5.00 -2.36 20.38
C PRO A 180 -4.52 -1.58 21.61
N THR A 181 -3.26 -1.16 21.58
CA THR A 181 -2.72 -0.18 22.52
C THR A 181 -2.52 1.14 21.79
N HIS A 182 -3.35 2.12 22.12
CA HIS A 182 -3.22 3.51 21.69
C HIS A 182 -3.42 4.43 22.90
N PHE A 183 -2.40 5.23 23.21
CA PHE A 183 -2.44 6.22 24.28
C PHE A 183 -1.68 7.48 23.86
N LEU A 184 -1.98 8.58 24.55
CA LEU A 184 -1.39 9.89 24.34
C LEU A 184 -0.49 10.25 25.51
N VAL A 185 0.61 10.93 25.23
CA VAL A 185 1.43 11.62 26.25
C VAL A 185 1.40 13.11 25.93
N ILE A 186 0.96 13.92 26.90
CA ILE A 186 0.79 15.37 26.76
C ILE A 186 1.56 16.12 27.85
N PRO A 187 2.16 17.28 27.56
CA PRO A 187 2.68 18.17 28.59
C PRO A 187 1.53 18.84 29.33
N LYS A 188 1.75 19.17 30.62
CA LYS A 188 0.84 20.03 31.39
C LYS A 188 0.90 21.49 30.93
N GLU A 189 2.06 21.92 30.42
CA GLU A 189 2.23 23.21 29.78
C GLU A 189 1.42 23.26 28.45
N PRO A 190 0.62 24.32 28.19
CA PRO A 190 -0.23 24.43 27.02
C PRO A 190 0.57 24.82 25.76
N ILE A 191 1.38 23.90 25.25
CA ILE A 191 2.11 24.08 23.99
C ILE A 191 1.19 23.65 22.83
N PRO A 192 0.84 24.51 21.87
CA PRO A 192 -0.20 24.17 20.89
C PRO A 192 0.21 23.12 19.85
N GLN A 193 1.49 23.09 19.48
CA GLN A 193 2.04 22.18 18.46
C GLN A 193 3.56 22.14 18.55
N LEU A 194 4.20 21.12 17.98
CA LEU A 194 5.65 20.95 18.06
C LEU A 194 6.43 22.13 17.46
N SER A 195 5.90 22.79 16.43
CA SER A 195 6.52 23.94 15.75
C SER A 195 6.49 25.21 16.59
N ALA A 196 5.69 25.25 17.66
CA ALA A 196 5.67 26.35 18.62
C ALA A 196 6.65 26.14 19.80
N CYS A 197 7.38 25.02 19.83
CA CYS A 197 8.37 24.76 20.87
C CYS A 197 9.56 25.71 20.78
N LYS A 198 10.04 26.14 21.95
CA LYS A 198 11.24 26.98 22.11
C LYS A 198 12.40 26.10 22.61
N PRO A 199 13.66 26.57 22.51
CA PRO A 199 14.81 25.85 23.08
C PRO A 199 14.66 25.55 24.58
N SER A 200 13.93 26.37 25.32
CA SER A 200 13.60 26.12 26.74
C SER A 200 12.81 24.83 26.97
N HIS A 201 12.12 24.30 25.96
CA HIS A 201 11.30 23.09 26.07
C HIS A 201 12.08 21.80 25.78
N GLU A 202 13.39 21.87 25.48
CA GLU A 202 14.20 20.69 25.14
C GLU A 202 14.10 19.58 26.21
N LYS A 203 14.25 19.94 27.48
CA LYS A 203 14.13 19.00 28.60
C LYS A 203 12.73 18.40 28.71
N LEU A 204 11.70 19.21 28.51
CA LEU A 204 10.30 18.76 28.53
C LEU A 204 10.04 17.77 27.39
N LEU A 205 10.47 18.07 26.16
CA LEU A 205 10.31 17.17 25.01
C LEU A 205 11.03 15.84 25.23
N GLY A 206 12.25 15.88 25.79
CA GLY A 206 12.98 14.69 26.19
C GLY A 206 12.22 13.87 27.24
N HIS A 207 11.69 14.54 28.27
CA HIS A 207 10.87 13.91 29.31
C HIS A 207 9.65 13.18 28.73
N LEU A 208 8.91 13.83 27.82
CA LEU A 208 7.74 13.22 27.17
C LEU A 208 8.11 11.94 26.40
N MET A 209 9.26 11.91 25.70
CA MET A 209 9.73 10.71 25.01
C MET A 209 10.05 9.58 25.98
N ILE A 210 10.75 9.89 27.08
CA ILE A 210 11.09 8.91 28.10
C ILE A 210 9.83 8.33 28.74
N VAL A 211 8.87 9.18 29.12
CA VAL A 211 7.59 8.74 29.68
C VAL A 211 6.83 7.86 28.68
N ALA A 212 6.79 8.23 27.40
CA ALA A 212 6.17 7.39 26.37
C ALA A 212 6.78 5.98 26.34
N THR A 213 8.11 5.86 26.41
CA THR A 213 8.78 4.54 26.44
C THR A 213 8.47 3.76 27.71
N GLN A 214 8.41 4.43 28.87
CA GLN A 214 8.11 3.79 30.16
C GLN A 214 6.67 3.26 30.20
N VAL A 215 5.72 4.06 29.73
CA VAL A 215 4.31 3.66 29.66
C VAL A 215 4.12 2.56 28.62
N ALA A 216 4.78 2.63 27.46
CA ALA A 216 4.75 1.56 26.47
C ALA A 216 5.22 0.21 27.04
N LYS A 217 6.29 0.22 27.85
CA LYS A 217 6.76 -0.99 28.57
C LYS A 217 5.72 -1.51 29.55
N LYS A 218 5.08 -0.64 30.35
CA LYS A 218 3.99 -1.01 31.27
C LYS A 218 2.78 -1.60 30.55
N GLN A 219 2.54 -1.17 29.31
CA GLN A 219 1.45 -1.64 28.44
C GLN A 219 1.81 -2.88 27.61
N GLY A 220 2.96 -3.52 27.88
CA GLY A 220 3.36 -4.75 27.20
C GLY A 220 3.86 -4.57 25.77
N LEU A 221 4.27 -3.35 25.38
CA LEU A 221 4.79 -3.06 24.03
C LEU A 221 6.32 -3.14 23.93
N ALA A 222 7.00 -3.60 24.97
CA ALA A 222 8.47 -3.59 25.04
C ALA A 222 9.13 -4.49 23.98
N ASP A 223 8.54 -5.66 23.73
CA ASP A 223 9.17 -6.72 22.94
C ASP A 223 8.76 -6.65 21.46
N ASP A 224 7.48 -6.39 21.17
CA ASP A 224 6.94 -6.35 19.79
C ASP A 224 7.09 -4.99 19.10
N GLY A 225 7.53 -3.97 19.85
CA GLY A 225 7.74 -2.61 19.37
C GLY A 225 6.46 -1.76 19.30
N TYR A 226 6.67 -0.47 19.01
CA TYR A 226 5.62 0.54 18.93
C TYR A 226 6.08 1.71 18.04
N ARG A 227 5.13 2.55 17.63
CA ARG A 227 5.40 3.80 16.89
C ARG A 227 4.98 5.00 17.72
N LEU A 228 5.85 6.00 17.74
CA LEU A 228 5.55 7.34 18.24
C LEU A 228 5.17 8.23 17.05
N VAL A 229 4.06 8.96 17.16
CA VAL A 229 3.61 9.91 16.13
C VAL A 229 3.32 11.27 16.77
N ILE A 230 3.87 12.33 16.17
CA ILE A 230 3.55 13.72 16.54
C ILE A 230 3.08 14.42 15.28
N ASN A 231 1.81 14.82 15.29
CA ASN A 231 1.20 15.52 14.17
C ASN A 231 1.40 17.04 14.34
N ASN A 232 1.81 17.71 13.26
CA ASN A 232 2.04 19.15 13.25
C ASN A 232 1.25 19.81 12.13
N GLY A 233 0.21 20.56 12.51
CA GLY A 233 -0.65 21.28 11.60
C GLY A 233 -1.64 20.41 10.82
N ARG A 234 -2.41 21.09 9.96
CA ARG A 234 -3.58 20.55 9.26
C ARG A 234 -3.30 19.34 8.39
N ASN A 235 -2.24 19.37 7.59
CA ASN A 235 -1.92 18.30 6.63
C ASN A 235 -1.34 17.05 7.30
N ALA A 236 -0.82 17.19 8.51
CA ALA A 236 -0.37 16.07 9.33
C ALA A 236 -1.51 15.49 10.20
N CYS A 237 -2.76 15.92 9.98
CA CYS A 237 -3.93 15.47 10.75
C CYS A 237 -3.85 15.81 12.24
N GLN A 238 -3.32 16.97 12.61
CA GLN A 238 -3.39 17.44 14.00
C GLN A 238 -4.83 17.86 14.34
N SER A 239 -5.51 17.08 15.18
CA SER A 239 -6.91 17.32 15.56
C SER A 239 -7.09 18.22 16.78
N VAL A 240 -6.12 18.23 17.71
CA VAL A 240 -6.12 19.09 18.90
C VAL A 240 -4.83 19.92 18.95
N TYR A 241 -4.98 21.23 19.12
CA TYR A 241 -3.86 22.18 19.25
C TYR A 241 -3.33 22.23 20.68
N HIS A 242 -2.88 21.08 21.16
CA HIS A 242 -2.11 20.89 22.38
C HIS A 242 -1.16 19.74 22.10
N LEU A 243 0.14 19.91 22.33
CA LEU A 243 1.17 18.94 21.94
C LEU A 243 0.85 17.56 22.52
N HIS A 244 0.79 16.55 21.66
CA HIS A 244 0.51 15.19 22.09
C HIS A 244 1.34 14.22 21.24
N ILE A 245 1.85 13.19 21.90
CA ILE A 245 2.57 12.10 21.27
C ILE A 245 1.63 10.90 21.29
N HIS A 246 1.26 10.41 20.11
CA HIS A 246 0.57 9.14 19.99
C HIS A 246 1.57 8.00 20.16
N VAL A 247 1.20 7.02 20.97
CA VAL A 247 1.93 5.77 21.09
C VAL A 247 1.02 4.64 20.63
N LEU A 248 1.39 3.99 19.52
CA LEU A 248 0.61 2.92 18.90
C LEU A 248 1.38 1.60 18.94
N GLY A 249 0.71 0.52 19.35
CA GLY A 249 1.28 -0.82 19.38
C GLY A 249 0.24 -1.92 19.58
N GLY A 250 0.72 -3.14 19.79
CA GLY A 250 -0.13 -4.33 19.96
C GLY A 250 -0.60 -4.95 18.64
N ARG A 251 -0.09 -4.46 17.50
CA ARG A 251 -0.26 -5.04 16.17
C ARG A 251 0.90 -4.61 15.27
N GLN A 252 1.10 -5.32 14.16
CA GLN A 252 1.97 -4.85 13.08
C GLN A 252 1.43 -3.53 12.51
N LEU A 253 2.26 -2.50 12.51
CA LEU A 253 1.97 -1.21 11.88
C LEU A 253 2.42 -1.22 10.42
N GLU A 254 1.64 -0.59 9.54
CA GLU A 254 1.90 -0.54 8.11
C GLU A 254 2.92 0.57 7.76
N TRP A 255 3.44 0.51 6.53
CA TRP A 255 4.27 1.54 5.90
C TRP A 255 3.71 1.86 4.50
N PRO A 256 3.51 3.15 4.13
CA PRO A 256 3.88 4.37 4.85
C PRO A 256 3.12 4.58 6.18
N PRO A 257 3.61 5.46 7.07
CA PRO A 257 3.00 5.72 8.38
C PRO A 257 1.86 6.74 8.27
N ASP A 258 0.91 6.48 7.38
CA ASP A 258 -0.28 7.30 7.12
C ASP A 258 -1.41 7.02 8.12
#